data_AF-A0AAX1G1P5-F1
#
_entry.id   AF-A0AAX1G1P5-F1
#
_cell.length_a   1.000
_cell.length_b   1.000
_cell.length_c   1.000
_cell.angle_alpha   90.00
_cell.angle_beta   90.00
_cell.angle_gamma   90.00
#
_symmetry.space_group_name_H-M   'P 1'
#
loop_
_entity.id
_entity.type
_entity.pdbx_description
1 polymer ?
#
loop_
_entity_poly.entity_id
_entity_poly.type
_entity_poly.pdbx_seq_one_letter_code
_entity_poly.pdbx_strand_id
1 'polypeptide(L)' 'MTTLMTREDVIQCVKQELELTGIAEMKHAKPDLSHLLPELKFTMIETVLLHTRGNQAKAARMLGINRGTLRKIYNQRGR' A
#
# COMPACT_ATOMS: atom_id res chain seq x y z
N MET A 1 -9.39 4.30 -20.39
CA MET A 1 -8.52 5.44 -20.03
C MET A 1 -7.78 5.04 -18.77
N THR A 2 -6.46 4.90 -18.82
CA THR A 2 -5.66 4.63 -17.63
C THR A 2 -5.54 5.94 -16.86
N THR A 3 -6.31 6.10 -15.79
CA THR A 3 -6.18 7.28 -14.94
C THR A 3 -4.82 7.19 -14.25
N LEU A 4 -3.87 8.02 -14.69
CA LEU A 4 -2.57 8.12 -14.05
C LEU A 4 -2.75 8.92 -12.76
N MET A 5 -2.83 8.24 -11.62
CA MET A 5 -2.66 8.90 -10.33
C MET A 5 -1.20 9.37 -10.23
N THR A 6 -1.03 10.66 -10.00
CA THR A 6 0.28 11.27 -9.77
C THR A 6 0.79 10.97 -8.37
N ARG A 7 2.08 11.24 -8.11
CA ARG A 7 2.66 11.12 -6.78
C ARG A 7 1.94 12.04 -5.78
N GLU A 8 1.57 13.23 -6.23
CA GLU A 8 0.85 14.24 -5.47
C GLU A 8 -0.54 13.74 -5.08
N ASP A 9 -1.25 13.07 -6.00
CA ASP A 9 -2.56 12.48 -5.71
C ASP A 9 -2.48 11.43 -4.59
N VAL A 10 -1.48 10.55 -4.65
CA VAL A 10 -1.26 9.53 -3.60
C VAL A 10 -0.96 10.17 -2.25
N ILE A 11 -0.10 11.19 -2.23
CA ILE A 11 0.23 11.91 -0.99
C ILE A 11 -1.01 12.57 -0.41
N GLN A 12 -1.83 13.18 -1.27
CA GLN A 12 -3.04 13.86 -0.83
C GLN A 12 -4.06 12.89 -0.24
N CYS A 13 -4.28 11.73 -0.87
CA CYS A 13 -5.15 10.68 -0.32
C CYS A 13 -4.67 10.21 1.06
N VAL A 14 -3.36 9.98 1.23
CA VAL A 14 -2.81 9.55 2.54
C VAL A 14 -2.97 10.63 3.60
N LYS A 15 -2.77 11.91 3.25
CA LYS A 15 -2.97 13.03 4.17
C LYS A 15 -4.43 13.15 4.63
N GLN A 16 -5.38 13.03 3.71
CA GLN A 16 -6.81 13.07 4.04
C GLN A 16 -7.19 11.96 5.02
N GLU A 17 -6.70 10.73 4.79
CA GLU A 17 -6.96 9.62 5.71
C GLU A 17 -6.36 9.87 7.11
N LEU A 18 -5.17 10.46 7.17
CA LEU A 18 -4.54 10.86 8.44
C LEU A 18 -5.29 11.98 9.15
N GLU A 19 -5.85 12.96 8.43
CA GLU A 19 -6.68 14.01 9.00
C GLU A 19 -7.95 13.44 9.64
N LEU A 20 -8.57 12.42 9.02
CA LEU A 20 -9.73 11.72 9.59
C LEU A 20 -9.43 11.00 10.91
N THR A 21 -8.15 10.67 11.18
CA THR A 21 -7.76 10.11 12.48
C THR A 21 -7.70 11.14 13.62
N GLY A 22 -7.99 12.42 13.36
CA GLY A 22 -8.21 13.45 14.38
C GLY A 22 -6.93 13.97 15.07
N ILE A 23 -5.76 13.70 14.49
CA ILE A 23 -4.45 13.95 15.11
C ILE A 23 -3.75 15.24 14.65
N ALA A 24 -4.39 16.05 13.81
CA ALA A 24 -3.77 17.19 13.13
C ALA A 24 -3.07 18.20 14.07
N GLU A 25 -3.46 18.27 15.35
CA GLU A 25 -2.95 19.25 16.31
C GLU A 25 -2.04 18.66 17.41
N MET A 26 -1.77 17.34 17.39
CA MET A 26 -1.01 16.69 18.46
C MET A 26 0.50 16.58 18.12
N LYS A 27 1.35 17.29 18.89
CA LYS A 27 2.83 17.26 18.75
C LYS A 27 3.47 15.85 18.80
N HIS A 28 2.77 14.84 19.34
CA HIS A 28 3.19 13.44 19.40
C HIS A 28 2.06 12.47 19.03
N ALA A 29 1.27 12.82 18.01
CA ALA A 29 0.26 11.95 17.46
C ALA A 29 0.81 10.56 17.11
N LYS A 30 0.11 9.52 17.56
CA LYS A 30 0.27 8.15 17.03
C LYS A 30 -0.99 7.82 16.25
N PRO A 31 -1.07 8.18 14.95
CA PRO A 31 -2.22 7.81 14.14
C PRO A 31 -2.42 6.30 14.18
N ASP A 32 -3.66 5.88 14.35
CA ASP A 32 -4.00 4.50 14.09
C ASP A 32 -4.02 4.27 12.57
N LEU A 33 -3.05 3.50 12.09
CA LEU A 33 -2.92 3.13 10.68
C LEU A 33 -3.29 1.67 10.41
N SER A 34 -3.94 1.01 11.37
CA SER A 34 -4.25 -0.43 11.31
C SER A 34 -5.11 -0.78 10.11
N HIS A 35 -5.93 0.15 9.62
CA HIS A 35 -6.75 -0.03 8.42
C HIS A 35 -6.05 0.38 7.12
N LEU A 36 -5.29 1.49 7.13
CA LEU A 36 -4.64 2.02 5.94
C LEU A 36 -3.43 1.19 5.46
N LEU A 37 -2.55 0.79 6.38
CA LEU A 37 -1.31 0.10 6.02
C LEU A 37 -1.52 -1.26 5.34
N PRO A 38 -2.46 -2.11 5.78
CA PRO A 38 -2.75 -3.36 5.07
C PRO A 38 -3.28 -3.15 3.66
N GLU A 39 -4.15 -2.15 3.44
CA GLU A 39 -4.68 -1.82 2.10
C GLU A 39 -3.54 -1.37 1.19
N LEU A 40 -2.75 -0.39 1.62
CA LEU A 40 -1.65 0.14 0.82
C LEU A 40 -0.65 -0.95 0.42
N LYS A 41 -0.28 -1.82 1.37
CA LYS A 41 0.62 -2.95 1.10
C LYS A 41 0.04 -3.92 0.07
N PHE A 42 -1.26 -4.23 0.17
CA PHE A 42 -1.91 -5.12 -0.78
C PHE A 42 -1.98 -4.51 -2.16
N THR A 43 -2.45 -3.25 -2.30
CA THR A 43 -2.53 -2.53 -3.58
C THR A 43 -1.18 -2.47 -4.28
N MET A 44 -0.10 -2.17 -3.55
CA MET A 44 1.25 -2.16 -4.12
C MET A 44 1.66 -3.55 -4.63
N ILE A 45 1.38 -4.62 -3.86
CA ILE A 45 1.70 -5.99 -4.27
C ILE A 45 0.88 -6.41 -5.49
N GLU A 46 -0.43 -6.16 -5.49
CA GLU A 46 -1.33 -6.49 -6.59
C GLU A 46 -0.92 -5.77 -7.88
N THR A 47 -0.67 -4.46 -7.79
CA THR A 47 -0.25 -3.65 -8.95
C THR A 47 1.05 -4.16 -9.56
N VAL A 48 2.04 -4.50 -8.73
CA VAL A 48 3.33 -5.01 -9.21
C VAL A 48 3.20 -6.45 -9.70
N LEU A 49 2.34 -7.28 -9.11
CA LEU A 49 2.03 -8.61 -9.63
C LEU A 49 1.38 -8.51 -11.01
N LEU A 50 0.41 -7.62 -11.22
CA LEU A 50 -0.19 -7.34 -12.53
C LEU A 50 0.88 -6.89 -13.53
N HIS A 51 1.73 -5.92 -13.15
CA HIS A 51 2.83 -5.44 -13.99
C HIS A 51 3.83 -6.55 -14.36
N THR A 52 4.04 -7.51 -13.46
CA THR A 52 4.96 -8.65 -13.67
C THR A 52 4.26 -9.91 -14.17
N ARG A 53 2.98 -9.82 -14.57
CA ARG A 53 2.15 -10.93 -15.08
C ARG A 53 2.11 -12.13 -14.12
N GLY A 54 1.94 -11.86 -12.84
CA GLY A 54 1.86 -12.86 -11.76
C GLY A 54 3.20 -13.43 -11.30
N ASN A 55 4.33 -12.97 -11.85
CA ASN A 55 5.65 -13.46 -11.43
C ASN A 55 6.04 -12.93 -10.04
N GLN A 56 5.72 -13.71 -9.00
CA GLN A 56 5.97 -13.34 -7.60
C GLN A 56 7.45 -13.06 -7.29
N ALA A 57 8.39 -13.78 -7.92
CA ALA A 57 9.82 -13.56 -7.68
C ALA A 57 10.29 -12.22 -8.27
N LYS A 58 9.81 -11.86 -9.47
CA LYS A 58 10.10 -10.57 -10.09
C LYS A 58 9.44 -9.43 -9.32
N ALA A 59 8.17 -9.58 -8.92
CA ALA A 59 7.45 -8.60 -8.12
C ALA A 59 8.14 -8.33 -6.77
N ALA A 60 8.53 -9.40 -6.06
CA ALA A 60 9.22 -9.29 -4.78
C ALA A 60 10.56 -8.55 -4.90
N ARG A 61 11.33 -8.82 -5.97
CA ARG A 61 12.56 -8.07 -6.27
C ARG A 61 12.31 -6.60 -6.56
N MET A 62 11.27 -6.27 -7.35
CA MET A 62 10.92 -4.87 -7.66
C MET A 62 10.48 -4.10 -6.42
N LEU A 63 9.76 -4.76 -5.51
CA LEU A 63 9.30 -4.17 -4.25
C LEU A 63 10.38 -4.15 -3.15
N GLY A 64 11.52 -4.81 -3.35
CA GLY A 64 12.57 -4.91 -2.34
C GLY A 64 12.18 -5.74 -1.11
N ILE A 65 11.27 -6.71 -1.26
CA ILE A 65 10.78 -7.56 -0.18
C ILE A 65 11.07 -9.04 -0.41
N ASN A 66 11.04 -9.84 0.65
CA ASN A 66 11.12 -11.30 0.51
C ASN A 66 9.86 -11.84 -0.20
N ARG A 67 10.03 -12.82 -1.11
CA ARG A 67 8.93 -13.51 -1.81
C ARG A 67 7.90 -14.10 -0.83
N GLY A 68 8.36 -14.66 0.29
CA GLY A 68 7.50 -15.20 1.35
C GLY A 68 6.62 -14.12 1.99
N THR A 69 7.15 -12.92 2.21
CA THR A 69 6.39 -11.76 2.69
C THR A 69 5.34 -11.33 1.68
N LEU A 70 5.72 -11.22 0.40
CA LEU A 70 4.79 -10.90 -0.68
C LEU A 70 3.63 -11.90 -0.71
N ARG A 71 3.94 -13.21 -0.73
CA ARG A 71 2.95 -14.27 -0.73
C ARG A 71 2.03 -14.21 0.49
N LYS A 72 2.57 -13.91 1.67
CA LYS A 72 1.79 -13.79 2.91
C LYS A 72 0.78 -12.65 2.81
N ILE A 73 1.20 -11.47 2.37
CA ILE A 73 0.31 -10.30 2.24
C ILE A 73 -0.75 -10.52 1.17
N TYR A 74 -0.37 -11.09 0.01
CA TYR A 74 -1.32 -11.37 -1.07
C TYR A 74 -2.39 -12.40 -0.65
N ASN A 75 -1.98 -13.49 0.00
CA ASN A 75 -2.90 -14.54 0.45
C ASN A 75 -3.78 -14.13 1.64
N GLN A 76 -3.40 -13.07 2.39
CA GLN A 76 -4.23 -12.54 3.48
C GLN A 76 -5.50 -11.86 2.97
N ARG A 77 -5.52 -11.38 1.72
CA ARG A 77 -6.68 -10.71 1.10
C ARG A 77 -7.30 -11.46 -0.07
N GLY A 78 -6.58 -12.39 -0.69
CA GLY A 78 -7.13 -13.27 -1.73
C GLY A 78 -7.99 -14.43 -1.19
N ARG A 79 -8.57 -14.29 0.01
CA ARG A 79 -9.57 -15.20 0.60
C ARG A 79 -10.88 -14.47 0.78
#